data_AF-A0A0D0J252-F1
#
_entry.id   AF-A0A0D0J252-F1
#
_cell.length_a   1.000
_cell.length_b   1.000
_cell.length_c   1.000
_cell.angle_alpha   90.00
_cell.angle_beta   90.00
_cell.angle_gamma   90.00
#
_symmetry.space_group_name_H-M   'P 1'
#
loop_
_entity.id
_entity.type
_entity.pdbx_description
1 polymer ?
#
loop_
_entity_poly.entity_id
_entity_poly.type
_entity_poly.pdbx_seq_one_letter_code
_entity_poly.pdbx_strand_id
1 'polypeptide(L)'
;MGIADTLTILEICKQFSENLVNESGNVPRRGPVPKFSDLEVVALSLTAETESIDSEKWLFDYKLQEYKDSIPNLISRRQFNDRRKKTADCSIYGDKGYIGADVQLDLFETAHIRLECPYRLNQKDWKPTFIPFAKARKRIETIFSQLTDQFLVIRNYAKITNGLFARIIGKISALTILQYVNFINDKPIGRIKYALN
;
A
#
# COMPACT_ATOMS: atom_id res chain seq x y z
N MET A 1 -13.44 12.76 -11.68
CA MET A 1 -12.91 11.52 -11.08
C MET A 1 -13.99 11.01 -10.16
N GLY A 2 -14.50 9.82 -10.41
CA GLY A 2 -15.69 9.28 -9.76
C GLY A 2 -15.73 7.78 -9.98
N ILE A 3 -16.36 7.03 -9.06
CA ILE A 3 -16.64 5.57 -8.98
C ILE A 3 -15.55 4.60 -9.45
N ALA A 4 -15.04 4.75 -10.67
CA ALA A 4 -13.96 3.99 -11.26
C ALA A 4 -12.74 3.95 -10.33
N ASP A 5 -12.39 5.06 -9.67
CA ASP A 5 -11.21 5.10 -8.79
C ASP A 5 -11.39 4.23 -7.55
N THR A 6 -12.55 4.29 -6.88
CA THR A 6 -12.89 3.42 -5.73
C THR A 6 -12.91 1.94 -6.09
N LEU A 7 -13.53 1.58 -7.23
CA LEU A 7 -13.62 0.19 -7.66
C LEU A 7 -12.26 -0.34 -8.15
N THR A 8 -11.47 0.50 -8.82
CA THR A 8 -10.11 0.16 -9.26
C THR A 8 -9.22 -0.07 -8.05
N ILE A 9 -9.26 0.83 -7.05
CA ILE A 9 -8.50 0.68 -5.81
C ILE A 9 -8.95 -0.59 -5.06
N LEU A 10 -10.26 -0.88 -5.00
CA LEU A 10 -10.75 -2.10 -4.38
C LEU A 10 -10.22 -3.36 -5.08
N GLU A 11 -10.21 -3.36 -6.41
CA GLU A 11 -9.70 -4.49 -7.20
C GLU A 11 -8.19 -4.69 -6.99
N ILE A 12 -7.43 -3.59 -6.93
CA ILE A 12 -6.02 -3.60 -6.55
C ILE A 12 -5.87 -4.18 -5.13
N CYS A 13 -6.67 -3.72 -4.16
CA CYS A 13 -6.63 -4.23 -2.79
C CYS A 13 -6.90 -5.75 -2.72
N LYS A 14 -7.82 -6.28 -3.54
CA LYS A 14 -8.08 -7.72 -3.62
C LYS A 14 -6.85 -8.50 -4.12
N GLN A 15 -6.20 -8.03 -5.18
CA GLN A 15 -4.99 -8.68 -5.71
C GLN A 15 -3.86 -8.79 -4.68
N PHE A 16 -3.75 -7.82 -3.76
CA PHE A 16 -2.71 -7.82 -2.72
C PHE A 16 -3.09 -8.55 -1.43
N SER A 17 -4.36 -8.93 -1.26
CA SER A 17 -4.89 -9.41 0.03
C SER A 17 -5.22 -10.91 0.08
N GLU A 18 -4.94 -11.68 -0.97
CA GLU A 18 -5.35 -13.10 -1.12
C GLU A 18 -5.14 -14.00 0.11
N ASN A 19 -4.08 -13.81 0.90
CA ASN A 19 -3.80 -14.63 2.10
C ASN A 19 -4.17 -13.94 3.43
N LEU A 20 -4.73 -12.73 3.38
CA LEU A 20 -5.02 -11.87 4.53
C LEU A 20 -6.52 -11.74 4.82
N VAL A 21 -7.37 -12.02 3.83
CA VAL A 21 -8.82 -11.88 3.92
C VAL A 21 -9.54 -13.14 3.45
N ASN A 22 -10.79 -13.30 3.86
CA ASN A 22 -11.68 -14.35 3.35
C ASN A 22 -12.22 -14.00 1.96
N GLU A 23 -12.98 -14.93 1.35
CA GLU A 23 -13.61 -14.76 0.03
C GLU A 23 -14.48 -13.50 -0.08
N SER A 24 -15.01 -13.01 1.06
CA SER A 24 -15.81 -11.78 1.14
C SER A 24 -14.98 -10.52 1.40
N GLY A 25 -13.64 -10.57 1.34
CA GLY A 25 -12.77 -9.41 1.55
C GLY A 25 -12.67 -8.93 3.01
N ASN A 26 -12.96 -9.79 3.98
CA ASN A 26 -12.87 -9.48 5.41
C ASN A 26 -11.70 -10.21 6.08
N VAL A 27 -11.05 -9.56 7.03
CA VAL A 27 -10.03 -10.19 7.88
C VAL A 27 -10.71 -11.24 8.77
N PRO A 28 -10.17 -12.47 8.86
CA PRO A 28 -10.77 -13.54 9.68
C PRO A 28 -10.94 -13.11 11.14
N ARG A 29 -12.19 -13.09 11.62
CA ARG A 29 -12.54 -12.77 13.01
C ARG A 29 -13.77 -13.55 13.47
N ARG A 30 -13.90 -13.73 14.79
CA ARG A 30 -15.11 -14.34 15.38
C ARG A 30 -16.30 -13.39 15.24
N GLY A 31 -17.47 -13.94 14.91
CA GLY A 31 -18.72 -13.20 14.82
C GLY A 31 -19.27 -13.09 13.39
N PRO A 32 -20.34 -12.30 13.20
CA PRO A 32 -20.99 -12.15 11.89
C PRO A 32 -20.07 -11.50 10.87
N VAL A 33 -20.09 -12.01 9.63
CA VAL A 33 -19.38 -11.41 8.50
C VAL A 33 -20.08 -10.10 8.12
N PRO A 34 -19.40 -8.94 8.12
CA PRO A 34 -20.01 -7.69 7.72
C PRO A 34 -20.28 -7.65 6.21
N LYS A 35 -21.40 -7.04 5.83
CA LYS A 35 -21.82 -6.88 4.43
C LYS A 35 -20.94 -5.92 3.63
N PHE A 36 -20.43 -4.89 4.30
CA PHE A 36 -19.37 -4.03 3.76
C PHE A 36 -18.04 -4.59 4.24
N SER A 37 -17.22 -5.08 3.34
CA SER A 37 -15.96 -5.76 3.61
C SER A 37 -14.90 -4.84 4.22
N ASP A 38 -13.88 -5.43 4.85
CA ASP A 38 -12.74 -4.64 5.36
C ASP A 38 -11.92 -4.04 4.21
N LEU A 39 -11.83 -4.74 3.06
CA LEU A 39 -11.22 -4.19 1.85
C LEU A 39 -11.96 -2.98 1.31
N GLU A 40 -13.30 -2.95 1.35
CA GLU A 40 -14.07 -1.77 0.95
C GLU A 40 -13.83 -0.57 1.89
N VAL A 41 -13.62 -0.81 3.19
CA VAL A 41 -13.21 0.24 4.14
C VAL A 41 -11.83 0.79 3.76
N VAL A 42 -10.87 -0.09 3.45
CA VAL A 42 -9.52 0.30 3.02
C VAL A 42 -9.57 1.08 1.71
N ALA A 43 -10.27 0.56 0.71
CA ALA A 43 -10.39 1.18 -0.60
C ALA A 43 -11.02 2.57 -0.50
N LEU A 44 -12.11 2.71 0.26
CA LEU A 44 -12.75 4.01 0.47
C LEU A 44 -11.83 5.01 1.18
N SER A 45 -11.04 4.55 2.17
CA SER A 45 -10.06 5.40 2.85
C SER A 45 -8.94 5.86 1.91
N LEU A 46 -8.43 4.96 1.06
CA LEU A 46 -7.41 5.29 0.07
C LEU A 46 -7.95 6.25 -0.99
N THR A 47 -9.18 6.05 -1.46
CA THR A 47 -9.78 6.97 -2.44
C THR A 47 -10.01 8.36 -1.86
N ALA A 48 -10.45 8.46 -0.61
CA ALA A 48 -10.58 9.74 0.07
C ALA A 48 -9.22 10.49 0.13
N GLU A 49 -8.14 9.77 0.41
CA GLU A 49 -6.79 10.32 0.45
C GLU A 49 -6.30 10.75 -0.94
N THR A 50 -6.50 9.92 -1.97
CA THR A 50 -6.09 10.24 -3.35
C THR A 50 -6.79 11.47 -3.91
N GLU A 51 -7.99 11.76 -3.41
CA GLU A 51 -8.76 12.93 -3.79
C GLU A 51 -8.60 14.10 -2.82
N SER A 52 -7.69 13.97 -1.84
CA SER A 52 -7.39 15.00 -0.83
C SER A 52 -8.65 15.51 -0.13
N ILE A 53 -9.55 14.59 0.24
CA ILE A 53 -10.79 14.91 0.95
C ILE A 53 -10.54 14.93 2.44
N ASP A 54 -10.36 16.14 2.98
CA ASP A 54 -10.08 16.34 4.40
C ASP A 54 -11.33 16.26 5.29
N SER A 55 -12.53 16.27 4.68
CA SER A 55 -13.82 16.29 5.39
C SER A 55 -14.59 14.98 5.23
N GLU A 56 -14.51 14.13 6.25
CA GLU A 56 -15.32 12.90 6.32
C GLU A 56 -16.82 13.18 6.29
N LYS A 57 -17.26 14.30 6.87
CA LYS A 57 -18.67 14.71 6.82
C LYS A 57 -19.08 14.95 5.37
N TRP A 58 -18.26 15.68 4.62
CA TRP A 58 -18.54 15.95 3.21
C TRP A 58 -18.52 14.68 2.36
N LEU A 59 -17.56 13.78 2.62
CA LEU A 59 -17.47 12.47 1.96
C LEU A 59 -18.78 11.67 2.11
N PHE A 60 -19.32 11.55 3.32
CA PHE A 60 -20.51 10.73 3.60
C PHE A 60 -21.84 11.42 3.25
N ASP A 61 -21.96 12.71 3.51
CA ASP A 61 -23.22 13.44 3.36
C ASP A 61 -23.46 13.89 1.91
N TYR A 62 -22.41 14.05 1.10
CA TYR A 62 -22.51 14.52 -0.27
C TYR A 62 -21.96 13.49 -1.26
N LYS A 63 -20.65 13.25 -1.20
CA LYS A 63 -19.96 12.52 -2.27
C LYS A 63 -20.42 11.08 -2.39
N LEU A 64 -20.55 10.36 -1.28
CA LEU A 64 -21.00 8.97 -1.28
C LEU A 64 -22.50 8.81 -1.57
N GLN A 65 -23.30 9.87 -1.42
CA GLN A 65 -24.71 9.83 -1.80
C GLN A 65 -24.88 9.72 -3.32
N GLU A 66 -23.96 10.32 -4.10
CA GLU A 66 -23.91 10.16 -5.57
C GLU A 66 -23.69 8.70 -6.00
N TYR A 67 -23.16 7.87 -5.10
CA TYR A 67 -22.69 6.51 -5.40
C TYR A 67 -23.45 5.42 -4.64
N LYS A 68 -24.61 5.77 -4.07
CA LYS A 68 -25.42 4.86 -3.25
C LYS A 68 -25.86 3.61 -4.02
N ASP A 69 -26.14 3.74 -5.32
CA ASP A 69 -26.54 2.62 -6.18
C ASP A 69 -25.37 1.67 -6.48
N SER A 70 -24.15 2.20 -6.54
CA SER A 70 -22.92 1.45 -6.82
C SER A 70 -22.30 0.83 -5.56
N ILE A 71 -22.67 1.33 -4.37
CA ILE A 71 -22.21 0.83 -3.07
C ILE A 71 -23.42 0.45 -2.21
N PRO A 72 -24.08 -0.68 -2.52
CA PRO A 72 -25.39 -1.03 -1.95
C PRO A 72 -25.35 -1.32 -0.44
N ASN A 73 -24.17 -1.52 0.15
CA ASN A 73 -23.96 -1.78 1.57
C ASN A 73 -23.17 -0.68 2.29
N LEU A 74 -23.24 0.56 1.81
CA LEU A 74 -22.50 1.67 2.42
C LEU A 74 -22.82 1.81 3.92
N ILE A 75 -21.77 1.75 4.73
CA ILE A 75 -21.86 1.89 6.19
C ILE A 75 -22.01 3.35 6.61
N SER A 76 -22.50 3.60 7.82
CA SER A 76 -22.56 4.96 8.36
C SER A 76 -21.16 5.54 8.61
N ARG A 77 -21.02 6.87 8.59
CA ARG A 77 -19.77 7.58 8.93
C ARG A 77 -19.15 7.09 10.26
N ARG A 78 -19.98 6.87 11.27
CA ARG A 78 -19.54 6.36 12.58
C ARG A 78 -18.95 4.95 12.44
N GLN A 79 -19.67 4.04 11.79
CA GLN A 79 -19.19 2.67 11.57
C GLN A 79 -17.92 2.64 10.71
N PHE A 80 -17.83 3.51 9.70
CA PHE A 80 -16.62 3.68 8.90
C PHE A 80 -15.46 4.11 9.78
N ASN A 81 -15.60 5.14 10.60
CA ASN A 81 -14.54 5.60 11.47
C ASN A 81 -14.13 4.56 12.52
N ASP A 82 -15.10 3.87 13.13
CA ASP A 82 -14.82 2.82 14.10
C ASP A 82 -14.08 1.64 13.48
N ARG A 83 -14.39 1.29 12.22
CA ARG A 83 -13.71 0.23 11.47
C ARG A 83 -12.36 0.69 10.93
N ARG A 84 -12.29 1.89 10.37
CA ARG A 84 -11.06 2.52 9.89
C ARG A 84 -10.04 2.61 11.02
N LYS A 85 -10.44 2.96 12.25
CA LYS A 85 -9.54 2.95 13.41
C LYS A 85 -8.98 1.57 13.72
N LYS A 86 -9.80 0.52 13.63
CA LYS A 86 -9.33 -0.87 13.79
C LYS A 86 -8.40 -1.29 12.65
N THR A 87 -8.59 -0.72 11.47
CA THR A 87 -7.66 -0.86 10.35
C THR A 87 -6.43 0.05 10.52
N ALA A 88 -6.52 1.16 11.25
CA ALA A 88 -5.47 2.14 11.52
C ALA A 88 -4.49 1.70 12.60
N ASP A 89 -4.83 0.69 13.41
CA ASP A 89 -3.85 -0.19 14.07
C ASP A 89 -3.11 -1.08 13.04
N CYS A 90 -2.88 -0.55 11.84
CA CYS A 90 -2.07 -1.19 10.82
C CYS A 90 -0.62 -1.01 11.22
N SER A 91 0.06 -2.13 11.36
CA SER A 91 1.51 -2.11 11.45
C SER A 91 2.04 -1.61 10.10
N ILE A 92 2.70 -0.46 10.11
CA ILE A 92 3.36 0.08 8.92
C ILE A 92 4.64 -0.72 8.74
N TYR A 93 4.82 -1.34 7.58
CA TYR A 93 5.99 -2.18 7.35
C TYR A 93 7.15 -1.36 6.82
N GLY A 94 8.16 -1.18 7.68
CA GLY A 94 9.35 -0.38 7.38
C GLY A 94 10.46 -1.14 6.67
N ASP A 95 11.26 -0.42 5.90
CA ASP A 95 12.50 -0.93 5.31
C ASP A 95 13.54 -1.33 6.37
N LYS A 96 14.58 -2.09 5.97
CA LYS A 96 15.75 -2.47 6.78
C LYS A 96 16.40 -1.29 7.50
N GLY A 97 16.35 -0.08 6.93
CA GLY A 97 16.88 1.14 7.56
C GLY A 97 16.22 1.49 8.90
N TYR A 98 15.02 0.96 9.17
CA TYR A 98 14.23 1.26 10.36
C TYR A 98 14.20 0.09 11.37
N ILE A 99 15.19 -0.82 11.32
CA ILE A 99 15.31 -1.95 12.27
C ILE A 99 15.71 -1.47 13.68
N GLY A 100 16.31 -0.28 13.81
CA GLY A 100 16.70 0.29 15.10
C GLY A 100 15.51 0.41 16.04
N ALA A 101 15.64 -0.17 17.24
CA ALA A 101 14.57 -0.14 18.24
C ALA A 101 14.25 1.29 18.69
N ASP A 102 15.24 2.18 18.67
CA ASP A 102 15.14 3.62 18.91
C ASP A 102 14.22 4.31 17.90
N VAL A 103 14.41 4.07 16.60
CA VAL A 103 13.58 4.68 15.55
C VAL A 103 12.15 4.13 15.59
N GLN A 104 11.98 2.85 15.90
CA GLN A 104 10.65 2.23 16.06
C GLN A 104 9.91 2.77 17.28
N LEU A 105 10.62 2.98 18.40
CA LEU A 105 10.06 3.56 19.61
C LEU A 105 9.67 5.02 19.40
N ASP A 106 10.52 5.83 18.77
CA ASP A 106 10.23 7.23 18.49
C ASP A 106 9.00 7.41 17.57
N LEU A 107 8.88 6.60 16.51
CA LEU A 107 7.70 6.59 15.64
C LEU A 107 6.41 6.19 16.38
N PHE A 108 6.52 5.27 17.35
CA PHE A 108 5.39 4.83 18.15
C PHE A 108 4.99 5.86 19.21
N GLU A 109 5.95 6.48 19.87
CA GLU A 109 5.74 7.51 20.90
C GLU A 109 5.23 8.81 20.30
N THR A 110 5.79 9.23 19.16
CA THR A 110 5.49 10.53 18.54
C THR A 110 4.25 10.47 17.64
N ALA A 111 4.08 9.42 16.85
CA ALA A 111 3.04 9.35 15.83
C ALA A 111 2.04 8.19 16.03
N HIS A 112 2.18 7.40 17.10
CA HIS A 112 1.41 6.17 17.32
C HIS A 112 1.47 5.19 16.14
N ILE A 113 2.57 5.23 15.38
CA ILE A 113 2.81 4.32 14.26
C ILE A 113 3.54 3.09 14.80
N ARG A 114 2.89 1.93 14.75
CA ARG A 114 3.58 0.65 14.99
C ARG A 114 4.33 0.26 13.73
N LEU A 115 5.66 0.41 13.75
CA LEU A 115 6.49 -0.01 12.63
C LEU A 115 6.90 -1.48 12.80
N GLU A 116 6.49 -2.35 11.86
CA GLU A 116 6.96 -3.74 11.81
C GLU A 116 8.03 -3.90 10.71
N CYS A 117 9.24 -4.28 11.08
CA CYS A 117 10.30 -4.57 10.13
C CYS A 117 10.53 -6.09 10.07
N PRO A 118 10.32 -6.76 8.91
CA PRO A 118 10.55 -8.20 8.81
C PRO A 118 12.00 -8.56 9.18
N TYR A 119 12.21 -9.53 10.07
CA TYR A 119 13.53 -9.80 10.66
C TYR A 119 14.58 -10.36 9.66
N ARG A 120 15.86 -10.29 10.04
CA ARG A 120 16.95 -10.97 9.29
C ARG A 120 16.94 -12.45 9.64
N LEU A 121 17.21 -13.33 8.66
CA LEU A 121 17.33 -14.78 8.86
C LEU A 121 18.35 -15.17 9.95
N ASN A 122 19.36 -14.34 10.20
CA ASN A 122 20.47 -14.61 11.13
C ASN A 122 20.33 -13.91 12.50
N GLN A 123 19.14 -13.41 12.86
CA GLN A 123 18.92 -12.70 14.13
C GLN A 123 18.54 -13.69 15.24
N LYS A 124 19.16 -13.56 16.43
CA LYS A 124 19.08 -14.55 17.51
C LYS A 124 17.70 -14.66 18.19
N ASP A 125 16.85 -13.63 18.08
CA ASP A 125 15.49 -13.59 18.64
C ASP A 125 14.44 -13.72 17.54
N TRP A 126 14.44 -14.89 16.90
CA TRP A 126 13.55 -15.25 15.80
C TRP A 126 12.09 -15.35 16.27
N LYS A 127 11.17 -14.64 15.59
CA LYS A 127 9.73 -14.95 15.60
C LYS A 127 9.29 -15.27 14.17
N PRO A 128 8.35 -16.21 13.97
CA PRO A 128 7.92 -16.61 12.64
C PRO A 128 7.25 -15.44 11.91
N THR A 129 7.97 -14.81 10.98
CA THR A 129 7.40 -13.83 10.06
C THR A 129 6.44 -14.54 9.12
N PHE A 130 5.20 -14.03 9.00
CA PHE A 130 4.25 -14.50 8.00
C PHE A 130 4.91 -14.48 6.60
N ILE A 131 4.95 -15.63 5.92
CA ILE A 131 5.74 -15.88 4.70
C ILE A 131 5.48 -14.83 3.58
N PRO A 132 4.23 -14.41 3.33
CA PRO A 132 3.94 -13.32 2.39
C PRO A 132 4.71 -12.02 2.67
N PHE A 133 4.95 -11.65 3.93
CA PHE A 133 5.67 -10.41 4.28
C PHE A 133 7.16 -10.48 3.98
N ALA A 134 7.79 -11.66 4.13
CA ALA A 134 9.17 -11.86 3.74
C ALA A 134 9.36 -11.73 2.21
N LYS A 135 8.37 -12.17 1.43
CA LYS A 135 8.36 -12.00 -0.04
C LYS A 135 8.16 -10.53 -0.43
N ALA A 136 7.22 -9.83 0.20
CA ALA A 136 6.97 -8.40 -0.04
C ALA A 136 8.22 -7.56 0.25
N ARG A 137 8.91 -7.80 1.37
CA ARG A 137 10.17 -7.14 1.69
C ARG A 137 11.24 -7.36 0.63
N LYS A 138 11.47 -8.62 0.22
CA LYS A 138 12.46 -8.91 -0.83
C LYS A 138 12.15 -8.16 -2.14
N ARG A 139 10.86 -7.99 -2.47
CA ARG A 139 10.44 -7.19 -3.64
C ARG A 139 10.77 -5.71 -3.46
N ILE A 140 10.45 -5.14 -2.30
CA ILE A 140 10.77 -3.74 -1.96
C ILE A 140 12.28 -3.49 -2.06
N GLU A 141 13.09 -4.34 -1.43
CA GLU A 141 14.56 -4.25 -1.49
C GLU A 141 15.08 -4.34 -2.92
N THR A 142 14.54 -5.25 -3.73
CA THR A 142 14.92 -5.40 -5.14
C THR A 142 14.60 -4.13 -5.94
N ILE A 143 13.42 -3.54 -5.73
CA ILE A 143 13.01 -2.30 -6.40
C ILE A 143 13.92 -1.13 -5.99
N PHE A 144 14.23 -0.98 -4.69
CA PHE A 144 15.12 0.08 -4.22
C PHE A 144 16.55 -0.07 -4.76
N SER A 145 17.11 -1.28 -4.78
CA SER A 145 18.42 -1.52 -5.41
C SER A 145 18.39 -1.20 -6.90
N GLN A 146 17.33 -1.54 -7.62
CA GLN A 146 17.20 -1.20 -9.05
C GLN A 146 17.11 0.31 -9.28
N LEU A 147 16.31 1.01 -8.49
CA LEU A 147 16.19 2.47 -8.57
C LEU A 147 17.51 3.16 -8.23
N THR A 148 18.23 2.66 -7.24
CA THR A 148 19.47 3.29 -6.75
C THR A 148 20.66 2.97 -7.65
N ASP A 149 20.84 1.71 -8.04
CA ASP A 149 22.02 1.26 -8.78
C ASP A 149 21.87 1.39 -10.29
N GLN A 150 20.68 1.07 -10.84
CA GLN A 150 20.47 1.04 -12.30
C GLN A 150 19.90 2.36 -12.82
N PHE A 151 18.91 2.94 -12.13
CA PHE A 151 18.33 4.24 -12.51
C PHE A 151 19.01 5.43 -11.85
N LEU A 152 19.97 5.18 -10.95
CA LEU A 152 20.73 6.21 -10.25
C LEU A 152 19.84 7.29 -9.65
N VAL A 153 18.70 6.93 -9.03
CA VAL A 153 17.69 7.88 -8.51
C VAL A 153 18.32 8.97 -7.64
N ILE A 154 19.30 8.60 -6.80
CA ILE A 154 20.02 9.52 -5.91
C ILE A 154 20.86 10.54 -6.68
N ARG A 155 21.44 10.17 -7.84
CA ARG A 155 22.21 11.09 -8.68
C ARG A 155 21.24 11.85 -9.59
N ASN A 156 20.83 13.04 -9.13
CA ASN A 156 20.00 13.94 -9.91
C ASN A 156 20.55 15.38 -9.93
N TYR A 157 20.76 15.91 -11.14
CA TYR A 157 21.29 17.26 -11.37
C TYR A 157 20.16 18.30 -11.58
N ALA A 158 19.02 18.16 -10.90
CA ALA A 158 17.93 19.13 -11.07
C ALA A 158 18.24 20.38 -10.27
N LYS A 159 18.06 21.55 -10.90
CA LYS A 159 18.30 22.86 -10.27
C LYS A 159 17.05 23.46 -9.62
N ILE A 160 15.87 22.89 -9.91
CA ILE A 160 14.56 23.33 -9.42
C ILE A 160 13.73 22.12 -8.98
N THR A 161 12.83 22.33 -8.01
CA THR A 161 12.02 21.27 -7.37
C THR A 161 11.12 20.53 -8.36
N ASN A 162 10.42 21.24 -9.25
CA ASN A 162 9.58 20.59 -10.28
C ASN A 162 10.40 19.69 -11.22
N GLY A 163 11.64 20.10 -11.54
CA GLY A 163 12.56 19.29 -12.34
C GLY A 163 13.09 18.07 -11.59
N LEU A 164 13.20 18.12 -10.26
CA LEU A 164 13.50 16.96 -9.43
C LEU A 164 12.34 15.96 -9.47
N PHE A 165 11.10 16.42 -9.24
CA PHE A 165 9.92 15.55 -9.29
C PHE A 165 9.74 14.89 -10.65
N ALA A 166 9.81 15.67 -11.74
CA ALA A 166 9.65 15.13 -13.09
C ALA A 166 10.68 14.03 -13.40
N ARG A 167 11.92 14.16 -12.93
CA ARG A 167 12.97 13.16 -13.14
C ARG A 167 12.81 11.93 -12.26
N ILE A 168 12.39 12.10 -11.00
CA ILE A 168 12.07 10.96 -10.11
C ILE A 168 10.91 10.17 -10.71
N ILE A 169 9.82 10.85 -11.09
CA ILE A 169 8.67 10.24 -11.74
C ILE A 169 9.11 9.51 -13.01
N GLY A 170 9.91 10.14 -13.88
CA GLY A 170 10.42 9.50 -15.09
C GLY A 170 11.19 8.20 -14.81
N LYS A 171 12.03 8.17 -13.75
CA LYS A 171 12.78 6.96 -13.36
C LYS A 171 11.87 5.86 -12.82
N ILE A 172 10.89 6.22 -11.99
CA ILE A 172 9.90 5.26 -11.47
C ILE A 172 9.04 4.71 -12.61
N SER A 173 8.53 5.57 -13.50
CA SER A 173 7.74 5.15 -14.66
C SER A 173 8.53 4.23 -15.60
N ALA A 174 9.79 4.54 -15.87
CA ALA A 174 10.64 3.68 -16.69
C ALA A 174 10.85 2.29 -16.05
N LEU A 175 11.05 2.22 -14.74
CA LEU A 175 11.11 0.95 -14.02
C LEU A 175 9.81 0.15 -14.19
N THR A 176 8.66 0.79 -14.00
CA THR A 176 7.34 0.15 -14.13
C THR A 176 7.11 -0.37 -15.55
N ILE A 177 7.53 0.37 -16.58
CA ILE A 177 7.42 -0.08 -17.98
C ILE A 177 8.29 -1.33 -18.20
N LEU A 178 9.54 -1.37 -17.73
CA LEU A 178 10.40 -2.56 -17.88
C LEU A 178 9.84 -3.77 -17.13
N GLN A 179 9.24 -3.56 -15.97
CA GLN A 179 8.55 -4.60 -15.21
C GLN A 179 7.35 -5.15 -16.00
N TYR A 180 6.58 -4.26 -16.63
CA TYR A 180 5.46 -4.64 -17.48
C TYR A 180 5.90 -5.38 -18.75
N VAL A 181 6.98 -4.93 -19.40
CA VAL A 181 7.57 -5.62 -20.56
C VAL A 181 8.05 -7.03 -20.17
N ASN A 182 8.60 -7.21 -18.97
CA ASN A 182 8.92 -8.56 -18.49
C ASN A 182 7.67 -9.41 -18.28
N PHE A 183 6.60 -8.82 -17.71
CA PHE A 183 5.34 -9.53 -17.47
C PHE A 183 4.71 -10.05 -18.78
N ILE A 184 4.62 -9.21 -19.82
CA ILE A 184 4.05 -9.63 -21.11
C ILE A 184 4.89 -10.70 -21.83
N ASN A 185 6.19 -10.78 -21.52
CA ASN A 185 7.11 -11.73 -22.13
C ASN A 185 7.33 -12.98 -21.26
N ASP A 186 6.50 -13.20 -20.24
CA ASP A 186 6.61 -14.31 -19.27
C ASP A 186 7.99 -14.41 -18.61
N LYS A 187 8.64 -13.25 -18.42
CA LYS A 187 9.95 -13.11 -17.75
C LYS A 187 9.76 -12.67 -16.30
N PRO A 188 10.72 -12.97 -15.41
CA PRO A 188 10.64 -12.53 -14.02
C PRO A 188 10.55 -11.00 -13.90
N ILE A 189 9.42 -10.48 -13.41
CA ILE A 189 9.12 -9.05 -13.24
C ILE A 189 10.28 -8.29 -12.56
N GLY A 190 10.81 -8.88 -11.48
CA GLY A 190 11.89 -8.28 -10.70
C GLY A 190 13.27 -8.29 -11.36
N ARG A 191 13.43 -8.76 -12.60
CA ARG A 191 14.71 -8.76 -13.32
C ARG A 191 14.65 -7.87 -14.57
N ILE A 192 14.59 -6.56 -14.36
CA ILE A 192 14.40 -5.56 -15.43
C ILE A 192 15.46 -5.56 -16.53
N LYS A 193 16.66 -6.12 -16.27
CA LYS A 193 17.72 -6.26 -17.29
C LYS A 193 17.33 -7.18 -18.46
N TYR A 194 16.41 -8.12 -18.24
CA TYR A 194 15.95 -9.06 -19.28
C TYR A 194 14.82 -8.48 -20.14
N ALA A 195 14.30 -7.30 -19.79
CA ALA A 195 13.16 -6.71 -20.50
C ALA A 195 13.50 -6.30 -21.94
N LEU A 196 14.77 -5.99 -22.20
CA LEU A 196 15.26 -5.52 -23.50
C LEU A 196 16.13 -6.56 -24.24
N ASN A 197 16.27 -7.77 -23.67
CA ASN A 197 17.06 -8.87 -24.24
C ASN A 197 16.18 -9.97 -24.84
#